data_AF-A0A0W1D4L2-F1
#
_entry.id   AF-A0A0W1D4L2-F1
#
_cell.length_a   1.000
_cell.length_b   1.000
_cell.length_c   1.000
_cell.angle_alpha   90.00
_cell.angle_beta   90.00
_cell.angle_gamma   90.00
#
_symmetry.space_group_name_H-M   'P 1'
#
loop_
_entity.id
_entity.type
_entity.pdbx_description
1 polymer ?
#
loop_
_entity_poly.entity_id
_entity_poly.type
_entity_poly.pdbx_seq_one_letter_code
_entity_poly.pdbx_strand_id
1 'polypeptide(L)'
;MNQISFDELARLACDPGHGWSIGTFGAIGEFIRDEDEPATVQNDRDNIEIVTARGALRIRHSDSFECLAWDSLSSDGESWGHAMALCAPLTGSVDRAVVSLGADTDAIRREDQSSRLFDMGVCNGTIRMCARTDDEALIGALEALEGQDLLSSPTVMAEVLRAQPHRVMLSPAGRIEVFQPIPPPDGKSPEGPHTHLLAKLIGKGRPHGANVPIPDGYQSILNIHPRSPWRNALGERHDFVPDTDTAFSPMLERFGLDQDRAVDAHIRTAVAEGANPEFFDWPDTRRGRTKARIVLRRLAAAGHEHVGPWRVWFDRAPVETDETEQ
;
A
#
# COMPACT_ATOMS: atom_id res chain seq x y z
N MET A 1 -4.03 7.53 -18.28
CA MET A 1 -4.22 7.58 -16.82
C MET A 1 -3.84 9.00 -16.39
N ASN A 2 -4.37 9.49 -15.27
CA ASN A 2 -4.22 10.91 -14.88
C ASN A 2 -2.98 11.09 -13.98
N GLN A 3 -2.33 12.25 -14.07
CA GLN A 3 -1.21 12.64 -13.20
C GLN A 3 -1.74 13.38 -11.96
N ILE A 4 -1.09 13.19 -10.80
CA ILE A 4 -1.30 14.01 -9.60
C ILE A 4 -0.36 15.21 -9.63
N SER A 5 -0.82 16.39 -9.20
CA SER A 5 0.07 17.55 -9.07
C SER A 5 1.02 17.38 -7.89
N PHE A 6 2.16 18.07 -7.91
CA PHE A 6 3.09 18.09 -6.78
C PHE A 6 2.40 18.54 -5.49
N ASP A 7 1.64 19.64 -5.52
CA ASP A 7 0.95 20.19 -4.35
C ASP A 7 -0.10 19.23 -3.76
N GLU A 8 -0.80 18.47 -4.61
CA GLU A 8 -1.72 17.41 -4.15
C GLU A 8 -0.96 16.27 -3.48
N LEU A 9 0.14 15.81 -4.09
CA LEU A 9 0.97 14.75 -3.54
C LEU A 9 1.62 15.16 -2.21
N ALA A 10 2.10 16.40 -2.12
CA ALA A 10 2.68 16.97 -0.91
C ALA A 10 1.64 17.07 0.22
N ARG A 11 0.40 17.48 -0.08
CA ARG A 11 -0.69 17.48 0.91
C ARG A 11 -0.98 16.08 1.44
N LEU A 12 -1.04 15.07 0.57
CA LEU A 12 -1.22 13.68 1.00
C LEU A 12 -0.04 13.22 1.85
N ALA A 13 1.20 13.53 1.47
CA ALA A 13 2.40 13.10 2.19
C ALA A 13 2.51 13.71 3.59
N CYS A 14 2.14 14.99 3.73
CA CYS A 14 2.23 15.69 5.01
C CYS A 14 1.16 15.27 6.02
N ASP A 15 0.03 14.70 5.57
CA ASP A 15 -1.01 14.17 6.47
C ASP A 15 -0.54 12.86 7.15
N PRO A 16 -0.32 12.84 8.48
CA PRO A 16 0.08 11.63 9.20
C PRO A 16 -0.95 10.50 9.14
N GLY A 17 -2.21 10.81 8.81
CA GLY A 17 -3.26 9.81 8.63
C GLY A 17 -3.08 8.93 7.40
N HIS A 18 -2.10 9.22 6.54
CA HIS A 18 -1.80 8.42 5.37
C HIS A 18 -0.55 7.56 5.58
N GLY A 19 -0.67 6.27 5.34
CA GLY A 19 0.45 5.35 5.23
C GLY A 19 1.01 5.32 3.81
N TRP A 20 2.28 4.95 3.69
CA TRP A 20 2.98 4.84 2.42
C TRP A 20 3.67 3.49 2.32
N SER A 21 3.72 2.90 1.12
CA SER A 21 4.54 1.71 0.93
C SER A 21 5.19 1.62 -0.45
N ILE A 22 6.40 1.08 -0.45
CA ILE A 22 7.15 0.70 -1.66
C ILE A 22 7.42 -0.79 -1.53
N GLY A 23 7.21 -1.54 -2.61
CA GLY A 23 7.43 -2.97 -2.58
C GLY A 23 6.81 -3.73 -3.74
N THR A 24 7.03 -5.03 -3.73
CA THR A 24 6.42 -6.01 -4.62
C THR A 24 5.71 -7.09 -3.81
N PHE A 25 5.05 -8.05 -4.48
CA PHE A 25 4.28 -9.07 -3.79
C PHE A 25 5.17 -10.00 -2.96
N GLY A 26 5.26 -9.72 -1.65
CA GLY A 26 6.07 -10.47 -0.70
C GLY A 26 7.31 -9.75 -0.18
N ALA A 27 7.64 -8.56 -0.68
CA ALA A 27 8.74 -7.73 -0.19
C ALA A 27 8.28 -6.27 -0.18
N ILE A 28 7.92 -5.74 1.00
CA ILE A 28 7.29 -4.43 1.16
C ILE A 28 7.93 -3.70 2.34
N GLY A 29 8.21 -2.41 2.17
CA GLY A 29 8.46 -1.49 3.29
C GLY A 29 7.36 -0.45 3.38
N GLU A 30 6.93 -0.21 4.60
CA GLU A 30 5.84 0.69 4.94
C GLU A 30 6.39 1.84 5.79
N PHE A 31 5.87 3.04 5.54
CA PHE A 31 6.11 4.23 6.34
C PHE A 31 4.76 4.74 6.84
N ILE A 32 4.58 4.66 8.15
CA ILE A 32 3.44 5.18 8.89
C ILE A 32 4.04 5.91 10.08
N ARG A 33 3.51 7.08 10.43
CA ARG A 33 3.94 7.83 11.61
C ARG A 33 2.73 8.18 12.45
N ASP A 34 2.95 8.37 13.74
CA ASP A 34 1.88 8.85 14.61
C ASP A 34 1.63 10.35 14.33
N GLU A 35 0.41 10.80 14.60
CA GLU A 35 0.01 12.18 14.36
C GLU A 35 0.89 13.17 15.15
N ASP A 36 1.18 12.80 16.40
CA ASP A 36 2.01 13.57 17.33
C ASP A 36 3.51 13.19 17.30
N GLU A 37 3.93 12.27 16.43
CA GLU A 37 5.34 11.88 16.34
C GLU A 37 6.19 13.05 15.80
N PRO A 38 7.29 13.42 16.47
CA PRO A 38 8.21 14.41 15.94
C PRO A 38 8.74 14.01 14.56
N ALA A 39 8.48 14.85 13.57
CA ALA A 39 8.93 14.66 12.19
C ALA A 39 9.59 15.94 11.66
N THR A 40 10.73 15.78 10.99
CA THR A 40 11.26 16.82 10.12
C THR A 40 10.66 16.63 8.74
N VAL A 41 9.93 17.63 8.26
CA VAL A 41 9.33 17.63 6.93
C VAL A 41 10.02 18.68 6.08
N GLN A 42 10.59 18.24 4.96
CA GLN A 42 11.09 19.12 3.90
C GLN A 42 10.24 18.91 2.67
N ASN A 43 9.84 20.02 2.07
CA ASN A 43 8.99 20.04 0.90
C ASN A 43 9.60 21.04 -0.08
N ASP A 44 10.45 20.55 -0.98
CA ASP A 44 11.04 21.31 -2.06
C ASP A 44 10.29 21.06 -3.37
N ARG A 45 10.58 21.84 -4.43
CA ARG A 45 9.77 21.90 -5.67
C ARG A 45 9.29 20.54 -6.21
N ASP A 46 10.12 19.50 -6.12
CA ASP A 46 9.83 18.17 -6.68
C ASP A 46 10.07 17.02 -5.69
N ASN A 47 10.51 17.30 -4.45
CA ASN A 47 10.78 16.30 -3.43
C ASN A 47 10.09 16.61 -2.11
N ILE A 48 9.51 15.57 -1.52
CA ILE A 48 8.96 15.59 -0.17
C ILE A 48 9.79 14.61 0.66
N GLU A 49 10.44 15.09 1.71
CA GLU A 49 11.15 14.26 2.68
C GLU A 49 10.51 14.36 4.05
N ILE A 50 10.28 13.23 4.69
CA ILE A 50 9.75 13.12 6.05
C ILE A 50 10.69 12.21 6.83
N VAL A 51 11.25 12.72 7.92
CA VAL A 51 12.17 11.97 8.79
C VAL A 51 11.61 11.94 10.21
N THR A 52 11.43 10.73 10.73
CA THR A 52 11.10 10.48 12.14
C THR A 52 12.27 9.77 12.81
N ALA A 53 12.18 9.45 14.10
CA ALA A 53 13.15 8.58 14.76
C ALA A 53 13.11 7.14 14.20
N ARG A 54 11.93 6.66 13.78
CA ARG A 54 11.66 5.26 13.42
C ARG A 54 11.86 4.93 11.93
N GLY A 55 11.76 5.92 11.06
CA GLY A 55 11.93 5.76 9.62
C GLY A 55 11.99 7.09 8.88
N ALA A 56 12.18 7.01 7.57
CA ALA A 56 12.13 8.15 6.68
C ALA A 56 11.43 7.81 5.35
N LEU A 57 10.85 8.81 4.72
CA LEU A 57 10.19 8.74 3.42
C LEU A 57 10.71 9.88 2.55
N ARG A 58 11.12 9.58 1.33
CA ARG A 58 11.33 10.56 0.27
C ARG A 58 10.40 10.22 -0.89
N ILE A 59 9.62 11.19 -1.34
CA ILE A 59 8.80 11.10 -2.54
C ILE A 59 9.37 12.07 -3.57
N ARG A 60 9.60 11.56 -4.78
CA ARG A 60 9.95 12.36 -5.95
C ARG A 60 8.73 12.44 -6.86
N HIS A 61 8.33 13.64 -7.24
CA HIS A 61 7.27 13.83 -8.22
C HIS A 61 7.83 13.71 -9.64
N SER A 62 6.99 13.24 -10.56
CA SER A 62 7.26 13.23 -11.98
C SER A 62 5.95 13.17 -12.74
N ASP A 63 5.85 13.95 -13.82
CA ASP A 63 4.75 13.85 -14.77
C ASP A 63 4.74 12.50 -15.52
N SER A 64 5.83 11.73 -15.49
CA SER A 64 5.83 10.38 -16.07
C SER A 64 5.06 9.33 -15.26
N PHE A 65 4.62 9.65 -14.04
CA PHE A 65 3.94 8.69 -13.17
C PHE A 65 2.43 8.73 -13.34
N GLU A 66 1.86 7.53 -13.48
CA GLU A 66 0.44 7.35 -13.71
C GLU A 66 -0.26 7.01 -12.41
N CYS A 67 -1.30 7.76 -12.04
CA CYS A 67 -2.01 7.53 -10.80
C CYS A 67 -3.23 6.63 -10.97
N LEU A 68 -3.43 5.73 -10.01
CA LEU A 68 -4.60 4.87 -9.92
C LEU A 68 -5.13 4.84 -8.49
N ALA A 69 -6.40 5.16 -8.28
CA ALA A 69 -7.08 5.06 -6.98
C ALA A 69 -8.17 4.00 -7.01
N TRP A 70 -8.38 3.31 -5.90
CA TRP A 70 -9.42 2.28 -5.81
C TRP A 70 -9.87 2.04 -4.37
N ASP A 71 -11.11 1.56 -4.22
CA ASP A 71 -11.58 1.00 -2.95
C ASP A 71 -11.34 -0.51 -2.88
N SER A 72 -11.20 -1.05 -1.68
CA SER A 72 -11.06 -2.48 -1.41
C SER A 72 -11.92 -2.93 -0.24
N LEU A 73 -12.44 -4.16 -0.30
CA LEU A 73 -13.17 -4.76 0.81
C LEU A 73 -12.19 -5.26 1.88
N SER A 74 -12.51 -4.98 3.13
CA SER A 74 -11.82 -5.57 4.27
C SER A 74 -12.26 -7.03 4.48
N SER A 75 -11.43 -7.81 5.17
CA SER A 75 -11.70 -9.23 5.44
C SER A 75 -12.78 -9.48 6.49
N ASP A 76 -13.19 -8.45 7.24
CA ASP A 76 -14.23 -8.53 8.27
C ASP A 76 -15.65 -8.63 7.70
N GLY A 77 -15.80 -8.52 6.37
CA GLY A 77 -17.10 -8.66 5.72
C GLY A 77 -17.99 -7.42 5.82
N GLU A 78 -17.55 -6.34 6.47
CA GLU A 78 -18.36 -5.13 6.67
C GLU A 78 -17.66 -3.87 6.16
N SER A 79 -16.38 -3.67 6.49
CA SER A 79 -15.69 -2.43 6.14
C SER A 79 -15.07 -2.45 4.74
N TRP A 80 -14.67 -1.27 4.30
CA TRP A 80 -13.84 -1.07 3.12
C TRP A 80 -12.71 -0.09 3.44
N GLY A 81 -11.69 -0.07 2.59
CA GLY A 81 -10.60 0.88 2.65
C GLY A 81 -10.32 1.48 1.29
N HIS A 82 -9.54 2.55 1.29
CA HIS A 82 -9.05 3.22 0.10
C HIS A 82 -7.60 2.82 -0.16
N ALA A 83 -7.19 2.93 -1.41
CA ALA A 83 -5.79 2.85 -1.79
C ALA A 83 -5.56 3.67 -3.05
N MET A 84 -4.33 4.11 -3.22
CA MET A 84 -3.86 4.75 -4.44
C MET A 84 -2.43 4.33 -4.73
N ALA A 85 -2.05 4.30 -6.00
CA ALA A 85 -0.70 3.99 -6.44
C ALA A 85 -0.24 5.01 -7.48
N LEU A 86 1.03 5.38 -7.37
CA LEU A 86 1.80 5.93 -8.47
C LEU A 86 2.40 4.75 -9.23
N CYS A 87 2.18 4.70 -10.53
CA CYS A 87 2.56 3.59 -11.39
C CYS A 87 3.54 4.06 -12.47
N ALA A 88 4.43 3.16 -12.86
CA ALA A 88 5.30 3.33 -14.02
C ALA A 88 5.29 2.05 -14.87
N PRO A 89 5.70 2.12 -16.15
CA PRO A 89 5.88 0.93 -16.96
C PRO A 89 6.78 -0.10 -16.25
N LEU A 90 6.37 -1.36 -16.28
CA LEU A 90 7.15 -2.46 -15.74
C LEU A 90 8.35 -2.70 -16.66
N THR A 91 9.54 -2.30 -16.20
CA THR A 91 10.78 -2.48 -16.94
C THR A 91 11.64 -3.57 -16.32
N GLY A 92 12.11 -4.50 -17.16
CA GLY A 92 13.14 -5.48 -16.81
C GLY A 92 12.66 -6.63 -15.90
N SER A 93 13.33 -7.77 -16.06
CA SER A 93 13.44 -8.78 -15.00
C SER A 93 14.72 -8.44 -14.26
N VAL A 94 14.67 -8.21 -12.95
CA VAL A 94 15.88 -8.22 -12.14
C VAL A 94 16.16 -9.68 -11.86
N ASP A 95 17.38 -10.15 -12.15
CA ASP A 95 17.83 -11.44 -11.67
C ASP A 95 17.73 -11.44 -10.14
N ARG A 96 17.19 -12.52 -9.56
CA ARG A 96 17.09 -12.66 -8.10
C ARG A 96 18.46 -12.92 -7.52
N ALA A 97 19.20 -11.84 -7.33
CA ALA A 97 20.57 -11.87 -6.88
C ALA A 97 20.84 -10.72 -5.92
N VAL A 98 21.63 -11.00 -4.88
CA VAL A 98 22.21 -9.96 -4.04
C VAL A 98 23.21 -9.15 -4.86
N VAL A 99 23.16 -7.82 -4.76
CA VAL A 99 24.04 -6.90 -5.50
C VAL A 99 24.55 -5.81 -4.57
N SER A 100 25.87 -5.59 -4.54
CA SER A 100 26.47 -4.44 -3.84
C SER A 100 26.18 -3.15 -4.61
N LEU A 101 25.60 -2.16 -3.94
CA LEU A 101 25.29 -0.83 -4.51
C LEU A 101 26.32 0.24 -4.09
N GLY A 102 27.33 -0.12 -3.31
CA GLY A 102 28.33 0.81 -2.77
C GLY A 102 27.85 1.50 -1.49
N ALA A 103 28.30 2.74 -1.27
CA ALA A 103 27.83 3.57 -0.16
C ALA A 103 26.46 4.20 -0.49
N ASP A 104 25.57 4.32 0.50
CA ASP A 104 24.24 4.91 0.34
C ASP A 104 24.27 6.45 0.32
N THR A 105 24.95 7.03 -0.65
CA THR A 105 25.11 8.49 -0.75
C THR A 105 23.78 9.24 -0.88
N ASP A 106 22.71 8.55 -1.27
CA ASP A 106 21.35 9.08 -1.38
C ASP A 106 20.53 8.94 -0.08
N ALA A 107 21.10 8.43 1.02
CA ALA A 107 20.39 8.29 2.30
C ALA A 107 19.80 9.63 2.76
N ILE A 108 18.58 9.60 3.29
CA ILE A 108 17.87 10.82 3.75
C ILE A 108 18.59 11.43 4.96
N ARG A 109 19.00 10.57 5.90
CA ARG A 109 19.83 10.97 7.04
C ARG A 109 21.29 11.09 6.61
N ARG A 110 21.96 12.18 6.99
CA ARG A 110 23.36 12.42 6.59
C ARG A 110 24.31 11.40 7.21
N GLU A 111 24.05 10.98 8.44
CA GLU A 111 24.84 9.97 9.14
C GLU A 111 24.83 8.60 8.47
N ASP A 112 23.81 8.30 7.66
CA ASP A 112 23.65 7.04 6.94
C ASP A 112 24.35 7.04 5.56
N GLN A 113 24.85 8.19 5.08
CA GLN A 113 25.32 8.34 3.70
C GLN A 113 26.61 7.59 3.37
N SER A 114 27.39 7.25 4.39
CA SER A 114 28.62 6.46 4.23
C SER A 114 28.39 4.95 4.33
N SER A 115 27.23 4.51 4.81
CA SER A 115 27.01 3.09 5.09
C SER A 115 26.84 2.28 3.81
N ARG A 116 27.23 1.00 3.85
CA ARG A 116 27.16 0.10 2.68
C ARG A 116 25.72 -0.30 2.41
N LEU A 117 25.32 -0.26 1.14
CA LEU A 117 24.00 -0.62 0.64
C LEU A 117 24.07 -1.84 -0.26
N PHE A 118 23.18 -2.80 -0.01
CA PHE A 118 23.05 -4.02 -0.81
C PHE A 118 21.60 -4.18 -1.26
N ASP A 119 21.36 -4.36 -2.55
CA ASP A 119 20.08 -4.90 -3.04
C ASP A 119 20.00 -6.37 -2.67
N MET A 120 18.91 -6.75 -2.03
CA MET A 120 18.69 -8.11 -1.55
C MET A 120 18.13 -9.04 -2.65
N GLY A 121 17.80 -8.50 -3.84
CA GLY A 121 17.36 -9.31 -4.98
C GLY A 121 15.97 -9.94 -4.83
N VAL A 122 15.14 -9.42 -3.92
CA VAL A 122 13.82 -9.99 -3.56
C VAL A 122 12.64 -9.27 -4.19
N CYS A 123 12.89 -8.15 -4.87
CA CYS A 123 11.86 -7.36 -5.56
C CYS A 123 11.88 -7.59 -7.08
N ASN A 124 10.92 -6.96 -7.77
CA ASN A 124 10.75 -7.06 -9.23
C ASN A 124 10.79 -5.67 -9.87
N GLY A 125 11.14 -5.63 -11.16
CA GLY A 125 11.06 -4.43 -11.99
C GLY A 125 12.01 -3.35 -11.51
N THR A 126 11.46 -2.17 -11.20
CA THR A 126 12.26 -1.01 -10.75
C THR A 126 12.38 -0.88 -9.24
N ILE A 127 11.74 -1.78 -8.50
CA ILE A 127 11.72 -1.77 -7.04
C ILE A 127 12.91 -2.57 -6.50
N ARG A 128 13.56 -2.03 -5.46
CA ARG A 128 14.59 -2.74 -4.70
C ARG A 128 14.25 -2.74 -3.22
N MET A 129 14.54 -3.85 -2.55
CA MET A 129 14.57 -3.94 -1.10
C MET A 129 16.02 -4.13 -0.70
N CYS A 130 16.59 -3.16 0.00
CA CYS A 130 17.99 -3.11 0.32
C CYS A 130 18.24 -3.25 1.82
N ALA A 131 19.40 -3.79 2.18
CA ALA A 131 19.97 -3.69 3.52
C ALA A 131 21.07 -2.63 3.52
N ARG A 132 20.99 -1.68 4.45
CA ARG A 132 22.03 -0.69 4.73
C ARG A 132 22.68 -1.00 6.08
N THR A 133 24.00 -1.13 6.10
CA THR A 133 24.74 -1.56 7.28
C THR A 133 26.19 -1.08 7.28
N ASP A 134 26.74 -0.89 8.48
CA ASP A 134 28.18 -0.73 8.75
C ASP A 134 28.74 -1.95 9.50
N ASP A 135 27.93 -2.98 9.73
CA ASP A 135 28.35 -4.22 10.38
C ASP A 135 29.20 -5.05 9.39
N GLU A 136 30.50 -5.10 9.64
CA GLU A 136 31.50 -5.79 8.82
C GLU A 136 31.20 -7.28 8.58
N ALA A 137 30.60 -7.96 9.56
CA ALA A 137 30.27 -9.38 9.41
C ALA A 137 29.08 -9.58 8.45
N LEU A 138 28.06 -8.73 8.54
CA LEU A 138 26.96 -8.74 7.57
C LEU A 138 27.44 -8.29 6.18
N ILE A 139 28.32 -7.28 6.09
CA ILE A 139 28.93 -6.84 4.83
C ILE A 139 29.65 -8.01 4.16
N GLY A 140 30.56 -8.68 4.87
CA GLY A 140 31.28 -9.83 4.33
C GLY A 140 30.37 -10.99 3.93
N ALA A 141 29.27 -11.21 4.68
CA ALA A 141 28.28 -12.23 4.35
C ALA A 141 27.48 -11.91 3.07
N LEU A 142 27.12 -10.64 2.86
CA LEU A 142 26.41 -10.18 1.66
C LEU A 142 27.33 -10.13 0.44
N GLU A 143 28.58 -9.71 0.59
CA GLU A 143 29.59 -9.73 -0.47
C GLU A 143 29.89 -11.16 -0.93
N ALA A 144 29.95 -12.13 0.01
CA ALA A 144 30.11 -13.54 -0.33
C ALA A 144 28.89 -14.14 -1.08
N LEU A 145 27.71 -13.53 -0.94
CA LEU A 145 26.47 -13.95 -1.60
C LEU A 145 26.19 -13.16 -2.89
N GLU A 146 27.06 -12.24 -3.29
CA GLU A 146 26.85 -11.41 -4.48
C GLU A 146 26.63 -12.29 -5.73
N GLY A 147 25.62 -11.92 -6.54
CA GLY A 147 25.21 -12.67 -7.72
C GLY A 147 24.33 -13.91 -7.42
N GLN A 148 24.03 -14.21 -6.16
CA GLN A 148 23.22 -15.37 -5.77
C GLN A 148 21.90 -14.96 -5.11
N ASP A 149 20.90 -15.85 -5.18
CA ASP A 149 19.58 -15.64 -4.55
C ASP A 149 19.74 -15.60 -3.02
N LEU A 150 19.24 -14.52 -2.39
CA LEU A 150 19.21 -14.40 -0.94
C LEU A 150 18.60 -15.62 -0.25
N LEU A 151 17.50 -16.14 -0.81
CA LEU A 151 16.72 -17.23 -0.22
C LEU A 151 17.44 -18.59 -0.32
N SER A 152 18.54 -18.67 -1.06
CA SER A 152 19.41 -19.85 -1.10
C SER A 152 20.34 -19.97 0.11
N SER A 153 20.48 -18.91 0.92
CA SER A 153 21.44 -18.86 2.03
C SER A 153 20.78 -18.47 3.37
N PRO A 154 20.33 -19.45 4.17
CA PRO A 154 19.75 -19.19 5.49
C PRO A 154 20.70 -18.51 6.48
N THR A 155 22.02 -18.67 6.29
CA THR A 155 23.04 -18.09 7.18
C THR A 155 23.08 -16.56 7.06
N VAL A 156 22.95 -16.02 5.85
CA VAL A 156 22.88 -14.56 5.67
C VAL A 156 21.66 -13.96 6.35
N MET A 157 20.54 -14.70 6.39
CA MET A 157 19.35 -14.23 7.10
C MET A 157 19.53 -14.21 8.62
N ALA A 158 20.29 -15.14 9.18
CA ALA A 158 20.69 -15.06 10.59
C ALA A 158 21.57 -13.84 10.86
N GLU A 159 22.50 -13.51 9.96
CA GLU A 159 23.34 -12.31 10.08
C GLU A 159 22.53 -11.02 9.96
N VAL A 160 21.54 -10.95 9.07
CA VAL A 160 20.61 -9.80 8.99
C VAL A 160 19.86 -9.62 10.31
N LEU A 161 19.36 -10.70 10.92
CA LEU A 161 18.70 -10.63 12.22
C LEU A 161 19.65 -10.26 13.37
N ARG A 162 20.93 -10.63 13.29
CA ARG A 162 21.93 -10.24 14.30
C ARG A 162 22.32 -8.77 14.17
N ALA A 163 22.63 -8.32 12.96
CA ALA A 163 23.15 -6.99 12.68
C ALA A 163 22.06 -5.90 12.67
N GLN A 164 20.79 -6.29 12.49
CA GLN A 164 19.64 -5.37 12.52
C GLN A 164 19.83 -4.17 11.57
N PRO A 165 20.15 -4.41 10.28
CA PRO A 165 20.42 -3.32 9.34
C PRO A 165 19.19 -2.44 9.15
N HIS A 166 19.44 -1.19 8.73
CA HIS A 166 18.39 -0.36 8.18
C HIS A 166 17.86 -0.99 6.90
N ARG A 167 16.54 -1.06 6.72
CA ARG A 167 15.94 -1.54 5.48
C ARG A 167 15.55 -0.36 4.62
N VAL A 168 15.91 -0.41 3.35
CA VAL A 168 15.67 0.67 2.40
C VAL A 168 14.90 0.14 1.21
N MET A 169 13.70 0.63 0.99
CA MET A 169 12.95 0.39 -0.23
C MET A 169 13.24 1.51 -1.23
N LEU A 170 13.62 1.15 -2.45
CA LEU A 170 13.91 2.10 -3.52
C LEU A 170 12.92 1.94 -4.68
N SER A 171 12.51 3.07 -5.26
CA SER A 171 11.71 3.11 -6.49
C SER A 171 12.01 4.39 -7.30
N PRO A 172 11.53 4.50 -8.55
CA PRO A 172 11.57 5.75 -9.29
C PRO A 172 10.86 6.92 -8.58
N ALA A 173 9.83 6.63 -7.78
CA ALA A 173 9.08 7.63 -7.01
C ALA A 173 9.76 8.00 -5.68
N GLY A 174 10.93 7.46 -5.36
CA GLY A 174 11.71 7.82 -4.18
C GLY A 174 12.13 6.63 -3.33
N ARG A 175 12.06 6.77 -2.01
CA ARG A 175 12.53 5.74 -1.07
C ARG A 175 11.80 5.76 0.27
N ILE A 176 11.71 4.60 0.89
CA ILE A 176 11.30 4.41 2.29
C ILE A 176 12.47 3.79 3.04
N GLU A 177 12.86 4.39 4.16
CA GLU A 177 13.90 3.89 5.04
C GLU A 177 13.30 3.51 6.39
N VAL A 178 13.68 2.35 6.88
CA VAL A 178 13.16 1.80 8.13
C VAL A 178 14.31 1.54 9.10
N PHE A 179 14.25 2.21 10.25
CA PHE A 179 15.28 2.18 11.29
C PHE A 179 14.88 1.29 12.48
N GLN A 180 13.58 0.98 12.60
CA GLN A 180 13.06 0.14 13.67
C GLN A 180 13.67 -1.26 13.63
N PRO A 181 13.84 -1.97 14.75
CA PRO A 181 14.37 -3.33 14.74
C PRO A 181 13.50 -4.29 13.92
N ILE A 182 14.16 -5.28 13.32
CA ILE A 182 13.54 -6.46 12.71
C ILE A 182 13.10 -7.38 13.86
N PRO A 183 11.81 -7.71 13.97
CA PRO A 183 11.33 -8.61 15.00
C PRO A 183 11.89 -10.03 14.79
N PRO A 184 11.96 -10.86 15.86
CA PRO A 184 12.24 -12.28 15.69
C PRO A 184 11.16 -12.94 14.81
N PRO A 185 11.40 -14.15 14.25
CA PRO A 185 10.50 -14.80 13.31
C PRO A 185 9.03 -14.95 13.77
N ASP A 186 8.82 -15.14 15.09
CA ASP A 186 7.48 -15.26 15.70
C ASP A 186 7.00 -13.95 16.36
N GLY A 187 7.75 -12.86 16.17
CA GLY A 187 7.47 -11.54 16.72
C GLY A 187 6.42 -10.79 15.89
N LYS A 188 5.75 -9.83 16.54
CA LYS A 188 4.87 -8.89 15.85
C LYS A 188 5.70 -7.80 15.17
N SER A 189 5.24 -7.33 14.01
CA SER A 189 5.81 -6.12 13.40
C SER A 189 5.63 -4.93 14.35
N PRO A 190 6.64 -4.05 14.47
CA PRO A 190 6.51 -2.86 15.30
C PRO A 190 5.50 -1.89 14.70
N GLU A 191 4.87 -1.09 15.55
CA GLU A 191 4.03 0.03 15.12
C GLU A 191 4.88 1.09 14.41
N GLY A 192 4.34 1.72 13.37
CA GLY A 192 5.05 2.69 12.54
C GLY A 192 5.83 2.04 11.39
N PRO A 193 6.98 2.60 10.93
CA PRO A 193 7.67 2.13 9.75
C PRO A 193 8.25 0.72 9.92
N HIS A 194 7.93 -0.21 9.02
CA HIS A 194 8.40 -1.60 9.11
C HIS A 194 8.49 -2.25 7.73
N THR A 195 9.03 -3.47 7.68
CA THR A 195 9.21 -4.22 6.43
C THR A 195 8.69 -5.65 6.56
N HIS A 196 8.10 -6.16 5.49
CA HIS A 196 7.66 -7.54 5.35
C HIS A 196 8.49 -8.24 4.28
N LEU A 197 9.04 -9.40 4.62
CA LEU A 197 9.73 -10.29 3.68
C LEU A 197 9.13 -11.70 3.79
N LEU A 198 8.36 -12.08 2.77
CA LEU A 198 7.58 -13.32 2.72
C LEU A 198 8.08 -14.17 1.54
N ALA A 199 9.08 -15.02 1.81
CA ALA A 199 9.75 -15.85 0.80
C ALA A 199 8.78 -16.63 -0.12
N LYS A 200 7.69 -17.18 0.44
CA LYS A 200 6.66 -17.91 -0.32
C LYS A 200 5.94 -17.04 -1.36
N LEU A 201 5.81 -15.74 -1.11
CA LEU A 201 5.17 -14.80 -2.03
C LEU A 201 6.17 -14.24 -3.04
N ILE A 202 7.39 -13.94 -2.60
CA ILE A 202 8.52 -13.56 -3.47
C ILE A 202 8.70 -14.61 -4.57
N GLY A 203 8.68 -15.89 -4.20
CA GLY A 203 8.75 -17.03 -5.12
C GLY A 203 7.82 -16.92 -6.33
N LYS A 204 6.64 -16.30 -6.18
CA LYS A 204 5.64 -16.14 -7.25
C LYS A 204 6.01 -15.07 -8.28
N GLY A 205 7.00 -14.22 -8.00
CA GLY A 205 7.55 -13.25 -8.95
C GLY A 205 6.54 -12.24 -9.48
N ARG A 206 5.58 -11.81 -8.65
CA ARG A 206 4.52 -10.87 -9.05
C ARG A 206 4.89 -9.44 -8.60
N PRO A 207 4.71 -8.42 -9.47
CA PRO A 207 4.95 -7.04 -9.08
C PRO A 207 3.96 -6.52 -8.03
N HIS A 208 2.74 -7.07 -8.00
CA HIS A 208 1.70 -6.72 -7.02
C HIS A 208 0.73 -7.90 -6.77
N GLY A 209 -0.12 -7.74 -5.77
CA GLY A 209 -1.17 -8.71 -5.45
C GLY A 209 -2.21 -8.87 -6.56
N ALA A 210 -2.85 -10.04 -6.64
CA ALA A 210 -3.81 -10.39 -7.69
C ALA A 210 -5.08 -9.54 -7.71
N ASN A 211 -5.38 -8.87 -6.61
CA ASN A 211 -6.63 -8.11 -6.43
C ASN A 211 -6.42 -6.60 -6.60
N VAL A 212 -5.18 -6.17 -6.89
CA VAL A 212 -4.86 -4.77 -7.13
C VAL A 212 -5.12 -4.45 -8.60
N PRO A 213 -5.82 -3.36 -8.94
CA PRO A 213 -6.23 -3.07 -10.30
C PRO A 213 -5.12 -2.43 -11.17
N ILE A 214 -3.83 -2.65 -10.84
CA ILE A 214 -2.73 -2.14 -11.67
C ILE A 214 -2.83 -2.77 -13.07
N PRO A 215 -2.82 -1.97 -14.16
CA PRO A 215 -2.89 -2.49 -15.52
C PRO A 215 -1.70 -3.38 -15.88
N ASP A 216 -1.92 -4.32 -16.80
CA ASP A 216 -0.85 -5.13 -17.37
C ASP A 216 0.23 -4.24 -17.99
N GLY A 217 1.50 -4.61 -17.79
CA GLY A 217 2.65 -3.82 -18.25
C GLY A 217 3.01 -2.64 -17.35
N TYR A 218 2.29 -2.41 -16.25
CA TYR A 218 2.63 -1.40 -15.23
C TYR A 218 3.00 -2.05 -13.89
N GLN A 219 3.68 -1.28 -13.05
CA GLN A 219 4.01 -1.61 -11.68
C GLN A 219 3.74 -0.40 -10.79
N SER A 220 3.18 -0.65 -9.59
CA SER A 220 3.14 0.38 -8.54
C SER A 220 4.55 0.66 -8.02
N ILE A 221 4.97 1.91 -8.08
CA ILE A 221 6.27 2.38 -7.61
C ILE A 221 6.19 3.11 -6.26
N LEU A 222 4.98 3.53 -5.85
CA LEU A 222 4.67 4.07 -4.54
C LEU A 222 3.17 3.89 -4.27
N ASN A 223 2.82 3.33 -3.13
CA ASN A 223 1.43 3.16 -2.71
C ASN A 223 1.11 4.12 -1.57
N ILE A 224 -0.12 4.61 -1.59
CA ILE A 224 -0.73 5.43 -0.57
C ILE A 224 -1.84 4.59 0.06
N HIS A 225 -1.84 4.56 1.39
CA HIS A 225 -2.86 3.97 2.23
C HIS A 225 -3.57 5.12 2.96
N PRO A 226 -4.61 5.72 2.36
CA PRO A 226 -5.34 6.82 2.99
C PRO A 226 -5.92 6.44 4.34
N ARG A 227 -6.23 7.45 5.16
CA ARG A 227 -6.87 7.27 6.47
C ARG A 227 -8.12 6.40 6.30
N SER A 228 -8.23 5.33 7.08
CA SER A 228 -9.39 4.45 7.00
C SER A 228 -10.61 5.14 7.62
N PRO A 229 -11.79 5.07 7.01
CA PRO A 229 -13.02 5.54 7.65
C PRO A 229 -13.54 4.56 8.72
N TRP A 230 -12.85 3.45 8.96
CA TRP A 230 -13.27 2.37 9.85
C TRP A 230 -12.23 1.94 10.88
N ARG A 231 -10.97 2.34 10.70
CA ARG A 231 -9.85 1.83 11.49
C ARG A 231 -8.84 2.92 11.83
N ASN A 232 -8.30 2.85 13.04
CA ASN A 232 -7.17 3.68 13.43
C ASN A 232 -5.85 3.16 12.82
N ALA A 233 -4.73 3.85 13.09
CA ALA A 233 -3.41 3.47 12.59
C ALA A 233 -2.92 2.10 13.10
N LEU A 234 -3.45 1.63 14.24
CA LEU A 234 -3.18 0.29 14.80
C LEU A 234 -4.04 -0.80 14.15
N GLY A 235 -4.93 -0.43 13.22
CA GLY A 235 -5.88 -1.33 12.58
C GLY A 235 -7.08 -1.69 13.45
N GLU A 236 -7.23 -1.09 14.63
CA GLU A 236 -8.37 -1.29 15.51
C GLU A 236 -9.61 -0.63 14.91
N ARG A 237 -10.74 -1.32 14.99
CA ARG A 237 -12.00 -0.85 14.41
C ARG A 237 -12.60 0.26 15.28
N HIS A 238 -13.14 1.27 14.62
CA HIS A 238 -14.03 2.28 15.20
C HIS A 238 -15.31 2.41 14.34
N ASP A 239 -16.25 3.22 14.80
CA ASP A 239 -17.47 3.53 14.06
C ASP A 239 -17.15 4.22 12.73
N PHE A 240 -18.01 4.03 11.73
CA PHE A 240 -17.83 4.65 10.42
C PHE A 240 -17.70 6.18 10.56
N VAL A 241 -16.69 6.75 9.91
CA VAL A 241 -16.49 8.20 9.82
C VAL A 241 -16.76 8.65 8.37
N PRO A 242 -17.97 9.18 8.07
CA PRO A 242 -18.37 9.53 6.71
C PRO A 242 -17.49 10.59 6.05
N ASP A 243 -17.02 11.56 6.82
CA ASP A 243 -16.17 12.64 6.32
C ASP A 243 -14.83 12.11 5.79
N THR A 244 -14.27 11.08 6.45
CA THR A 244 -13.03 10.42 6.00
C THR A 244 -13.24 9.67 4.68
N ASP A 245 -14.37 8.96 4.50
CA ASP A 245 -14.70 8.30 3.23
C ASP A 245 -14.92 9.34 2.12
N THR A 246 -15.64 10.42 2.43
CA THR A 246 -15.98 11.48 1.48
C THR A 246 -14.74 12.26 1.03
N ALA A 247 -13.79 12.51 1.94
CA ALA A 247 -12.55 13.23 1.64
C ALA A 247 -11.71 12.56 0.54
N PHE A 248 -11.84 11.24 0.34
CA PHE A 248 -11.13 10.50 -0.69
C PHE A 248 -11.87 10.42 -2.04
N SER A 249 -13.16 10.76 -2.10
CA SER A 249 -13.97 10.72 -3.32
C SER A 249 -13.34 11.44 -4.52
N PRO A 250 -12.75 12.65 -4.39
CA PRO A 250 -12.11 13.33 -5.53
C PRO A 250 -10.97 12.51 -6.16
N MET A 251 -10.24 11.72 -5.36
CA MET A 251 -9.18 10.84 -5.85
C MET A 251 -9.76 9.65 -6.63
N LEU A 252 -10.86 9.07 -6.15
CA LEU A 252 -11.58 7.99 -6.86
C LEU A 252 -12.21 8.48 -8.16
N GLU A 253 -12.74 9.70 -8.18
CA GLU A 253 -13.32 10.30 -9.39
C GLU A 253 -12.25 10.52 -10.47
N ARG A 254 -11.12 11.13 -10.09
CA ARG A 254 -10.05 11.49 -11.02
C ARG A 254 -9.14 10.32 -11.39
N PHE A 255 -8.78 9.47 -10.44
CA PHE A 255 -7.79 8.41 -10.62
C PHE A 255 -8.39 7.00 -10.56
N GLY A 256 -9.70 6.87 -10.35
CA GLY A 256 -10.38 5.58 -10.40
C GLY A 256 -10.50 5.01 -11.81
N LEU A 257 -10.79 3.71 -11.86
CA LEU A 257 -11.08 3.03 -13.13
C LEU A 257 -12.46 3.43 -13.65
N ASP A 258 -12.57 3.65 -14.95
CA ASP A 258 -13.84 3.94 -15.63
C ASP A 258 -14.89 2.86 -15.37
N GLN A 259 -14.48 1.58 -15.37
CA GLN A 259 -15.36 0.46 -15.05
C GLN A 259 -15.88 0.49 -13.61
N ASP A 260 -15.10 0.99 -12.65
CA ASP A 260 -15.56 1.12 -11.27
C ASP A 260 -16.57 2.25 -11.14
N ARG A 261 -16.39 3.36 -11.87
CA ARG A 261 -17.37 4.46 -11.94
C ARG A 261 -18.67 4.03 -12.62
N ALA A 262 -18.58 3.22 -13.68
CA ALA A 262 -19.76 2.67 -14.34
C ALA A 262 -20.57 1.77 -13.40
N VAL A 263 -19.90 0.87 -12.66
CA VAL A 263 -20.56 0.03 -11.64
C VAL A 263 -21.19 0.88 -10.53
N ASP A 264 -20.49 1.92 -10.05
CA ASP A 264 -21.01 2.84 -9.04
C ASP A 264 -22.32 3.51 -9.49
N ALA A 265 -22.29 4.14 -10.66
CA ALA A 265 -23.46 4.81 -11.23
C ALA A 265 -24.63 3.85 -11.47
N HIS A 266 -24.35 2.65 -11.98
CA HIS A 266 -25.37 1.65 -12.28
C HIS A 266 -26.10 1.17 -11.01
N ILE A 267 -25.35 0.84 -9.96
CA ILE A 267 -25.92 0.40 -8.68
C ILE A 267 -26.70 1.53 -8.01
N ARG A 268 -26.16 2.75 -7.95
CA ARG A 268 -26.84 3.89 -7.33
C ARG A 268 -28.16 4.23 -8.02
N THR A 269 -28.16 4.22 -9.35
CA THR A 269 -29.38 4.47 -10.14
C THR A 269 -30.44 3.42 -9.84
N ALA A 270 -30.08 2.13 -9.89
CA ALA A 270 -31.02 1.05 -9.67
C ALA A 270 -31.60 1.03 -8.23
N VAL A 271 -30.78 1.33 -7.22
CA VAL A 271 -31.26 1.45 -5.83
C VAL A 271 -32.17 2.67 -5.68
N ALA A 272 -31.84 3.82 -6.29
CA ALA A 272 -32.65 5.03 -6.24
C ALA A 272 -34.01 4.88 -6.94
N GLU A 273 -34.07 4.10 -8.02
CA GLU A 273 -35.31 3.79 -8.76
C GLU A 273 -36.14 2.67 -8.10
N GLY A 274 -35.68 2.09 -6.99
CA GLY A 274 -36.37 0.99 -6.31
C GLY A 274 -36.40 -0.31 -7.11
N ALA A 275 -35.42 -0.53 -7.98
CA ALA A 275 -35.33 -1.76 -8.77
C ALA A 275 -35.18 -3.00 -7.88
N ASN A 276 -35.79 -4.11 -8.31
CA ASN A 276 -35.70 -5.38 -7.59
C ASN A 276 -34.32 -6.03 -7.84
N PRO A 277 -33.51 -6.31 -6.80
CA PRO A 277 -32.18 -6.93 -6.94
C PRO A 277 -32.20 -8.31 -7.61
N GLU A 278 -33.33 -9.04 -7.57
CA GLU A 278 -33.46 -10.36 -8.22
C GLU A 278 -33.31 -10.29 -9.74
N PHE A 279 -33.77 -9.20 -10.36
CA PHE A 279 -33.75 -9.01 -11.81
C PHE A 279 -32.64 -8.06 -12.27
N PHE A 280 -31.75 -7.67 -11.36
CA PHE A 280 -30.68 -6.73 -11.66
C PHE A 280 -29.46 -7.44 -12.28
N ASP A 281 -28.89 -6.82 -13.31
CA ASP A 281 -27.69 -7.32 -13.98
C ASP A 281 -26.43 -7.05 -13.12
N TRP A 282 -26.04 -8.05 -12.34
CA TRP A 282 -24.94 -7.93 -11.39
C TRP A 282 -23.57 -8.09 -12.08
N PRO A 283 -22.53 -7.34 -11.67
CA PRO A 283 -21.23 -7.43 -12.34
C PRO A 283 -20.59 -8.84 -12.33
N ASP A 284 -20.15 -9.28 -13.51
CA ASP A 284 -19.52 -10.60 -13.71
C ASP A 284 -18.04 -10.65 -13.33
N THR A 285 -17.38 -9.50 -13.24
CA THR A 285 -15.96 -9.44 -12.85
C THR A 285 -15.83 -9.43 -11.34
N ARG A 286 -14.76 -10.06 -10.81
CA ARG A 286 -14.45 -10.02 -9.38
C ARG A 286 -14.32 -8.57 -8.87
N ARG A 287 -13.69 -7.70 -9.67
CA ARG A 287 -13.53 -6.27 -9.35
C ARG A 287 -14.89 -5.56 -9.30
N GLY A 288 -15.73 -5.77 -10.31
CA GLY A 288 -17.07 -5.18 -10.37
C GLY A 288 -17.92 -5.59 -9.17
N ARG A 289 -17.91 -6.88 -8.79
CA ARG A 289 -18.62 -7.34 -7.58
C ARG A 289 -18.12 -6.69 -6.29
N THR A 290 -16.81 -6.55 -6.15
CA THR A 290 -16.20 -5.85 -5.01
C THR A 290 -16.66 -4.40 -4.97
N LYS A 291 -16.58 -3.68 -6.09
CA LYS A 291 -17.03 -2.28 -6.17
C LYS A 291 -18.52 -2.15 -5.86
N ALA A 292 -19.37 -2.99 -6.46
CA ALA A 292 -20.81 -2.97 -6.24
C ALA A 292 -21.17 -3.18 -4.76
N ARG A 293 -20.52 -4.13 -4.08
CA ARG A 293 -20.68 -4.32 -2.63
C ARG A 293 -20.30 -3.10 -1.80
N ILE A 294 -19.19 -2.45 -2.14
CA ILE A 294 -18.75 -1.21 -1.45
C ILE A 294 -19.79 -0.10 -1.64
N VAL A 295 -20.37 0.02 -2.83
CA VAL A 295 -21.44 1.00 -3.13
C VAL A 295 -22.68 0.72 -2.28
N LEU A 296 -23.12 -0.54 -2.21
CA LEU A 296 -24.25 -0.92 -1.35
C LEU A 296 -23.98 -0.62 0.14
N ARG A 297 -22.75 -0.86 0.61
CA ARG A 297 -22.36 -0.56 1.99
C ARG A 297 -22.34 0.94 2.28
N ARG A 298 -21.83 1.75 1.35
CA ARG A 298 -21.89 3.22 1.43
C ARG A 298 -23.33 3.73 1.47
N LEU A 299 -24.21 3.19 0.62
CA LEU A 299 -25.64 3.54 0.61
C LEU A 299 -26.33 3.17 1.93
N ALA A 300 -26.02 2.01 2.50
CA ALA A 300 -26.54 1.61 3.82
C ALA A 300 -26.00 2.48 4.94
N ALA A 301 -24.71 2.79 4.95
CA ALA A 301 -24.11 3.70 5.93
C ALA A 301 -24.69 5.13 5.84
N ALA A 302 -25.16 5.55 4.66
CA ALA A 302 -25.86 6.80 4.44
C ALA A 302 -27.38 6.74 4.72
N GLY A 303 -27.91 5.57 5.15
CA GLY A 303 -29.33 5.42 5.50
C GLY A 303 -30.29 5.36 4.31
N HIS A 304 -29.84 4.88 3.14
CA HIS A 304 -30.69 4.84 1.95
C HIS A 304 -31.78 3.76 2.04
N GLU A 305 -33.06 4.13 1.92
CA GLU A 305 -34.24 3.31 2.23
C GLU A 305 -34.31 1.97 1.47
N HIS A 306 -33.95 1.96 0.18
CA HIS A 306 -34.11 0.78 -0.68
C HIS A 306 -32.92 -0.19 -0.71
N VAL A 307 -31.87 0.04 0.09
CA VAL A 307 -30.62 -0.73 -0.01
C VAL A 307 -30.65 -2.09 0.72
N GLY A 308 -31.57 -2.27 1.67
CA GLY A 308 -31.65 -3.48 2.49
C GLY A 308 -31.71 -4.79 1.67
N PRO A 309 -32.70 -4.95 0.76
CA PRO A 309 -32.82 -6.14 -0.08
C PRO A 309 -31.58 -6.44 -0.92
N TRP A 310 -30.90 -5.39 -1.40
CA TRP A 310 -29.67 -5.52 -2.19
C TRP A 310 -28.51 -6.09 -1.37
N ARG A 311 -28.38 -5.65 -0.11
CA ARG A 311 -27.34 -6.15 0.78
C ARG A 311 -27.56 -7.60 1.18
N VAL A 312 -28.81 -8.01 1.38
CA VAL A 312 -29.15 -9.43 1.62
C VAL A 312 -28.76 -10.28 0.41
N TRP A 313 -29.17 -9.87 -0.79
CA TRP A 313 -28.99 -10.67 -2.00
C TRP A 313 -27.52 -10.76 -2.46
N PHE A 314 -26.81 -9.62 -2.50
CA PHE A 314 -25.48 -9.55 -3.12
C PHE A 314 -24.32 -9.38 -2.12
N ASP A 315 -24.57 -8.86 -0.92
CA ASP A 315 -23.54 -8.55 0.09
C ASP A 315 -23.63 -9.45 1.34
N ARG A 316 -24.51 -10.46 1.33
CA ARG A 316 -24.69 -11.44 2.42
C ARG A 316 -24.99 -10.80 3.78
N ALA A 317 -25.66 -9.65 3.80
CA ALA A 317 -26.17 -9.10 5.04
C ALA A 317 -27.22 -10.05 5.66
N PRO A 318 -27.28 -10.17 7.00
CA PRO A 318 -28.33 -10.94 7.65
C PRO A 318 -29.70 -10.37 7.25
N VAL A 319 -30.69 -11.26 7.14
CA VAL A 319 -32.08 -10.86 6.96
C VAL A 319 -32.53 -10.24 8.28
N GLU A 320 -32.87 -8.96 8.29
CA GLU A 320 -33.57 -8.35 9.42
C GLU A 320 -34.97 -8.99 9.47
N THR A 321 -35.15 -9.92 10.40
CA THR A 321 -36.48 -10.39 10.78
C THR A 321 -37.03 -9.38 11.79
N ASP A 322 -38.07 -8.65 11.40
CA ASP A 322 -38.84 -7.82 12.34
C ASP A 322 -39.44 -8.72 13.42
N GLU A 323 -38.71 -8.95 14.52
CA GLU A 323 -39.31 -9.36 15.79
C GLU A 323 -39.88 -8.10 16.44
N THR A 324 -41.06 -7.65 15.99
CA THR A 324 -41.95 -6.78 16.77
C THR A 324 -43.40 -6.89 16.28
N GLU A 325 -44.00 -8.05 16.54
CA GLU A 325 -45.44 -8.12 16.83
C GLU A 325 -45.61 -8.62 18.28
N GLN A 326 -45.87 -7.69 19.19
CA GLN A 326 -46.65 -7.91 20.41
C GLN A 326 -47.65 -6.77 20.55
#